data_AF-A0A9F5MYN9-F1
#
_entry.id   AF-A0A9F5MYN9-F1
#
_cell.length_a   1.000
_cell.length_b   1.000
_cell.length_c   1.000
_cell.angle_alpha   90.00
_cell.angle_beta   90.00
_cell.angle_gamma   90.00
#
_symmetry.space_group_name_H-M   'P 1'
#
loop_
_entity.id
_entity.type
_entity.pdbx_description
1 polymer ?
#
loop_
_entity_poly.entity_id
_entity_poly.type
_entity_poly.pdbx_seq_one_letter_code
_entity_poly.pdbx_strand_id
1 'polypeptide(L)'
;MPVDWKSSHTRTLHLPTLNLSEKGVNDNLNLDLSDDEELREQLDMHSIIVSCISEEPLFTAEQQSVKRIIRTVIEEIEEMMQESPDPDDDETPSQSDRLSTLSQEIQTLKRSGTNHNYEERVQKLSVTELNDLLEEIEAAIKDYSEELVQQLALRDELEFEKEVKNSFISVLIEVQNKQREQKEMAKKKKKLKNGTPQNGKQEKSHLPGTYLTTVIPYEKKNGPPSVEDLQTLTKILHAMKEDSEKVPSLLTDYILKVLCPT
;
A
#
# COMPACT_ATOMS: atom_id res chain seq x y z
N MET A 1 17.20 39.69 27.75
CA MET A 1 16.05 40.24 28.50
C MET A 1 14.80 39.46 28.09
N PRO A 2 13.96 39.01 29.05
CA PRO A 2 12.71 38.32 28.72
C PRO A 2 11.74 39.27 27.99
N VAL A 3 11.07 38.77 26.96
CA VAL A 3 10.08 39.53 26.19
C VAL A 3 8.80 39.67 27.02
N ASP A 4 8.36 40.90 27.27
CA ASP A 4 7.09 41.15 27.95
C ASP A 4 5.91 41.03 26.98
N TRP A 5 5.34 39.83 26.91
CA TRP A 5 4.19 39.54 26.07
C TRP A 5 2.91 40.25 26.53
N LYS A 6 2.91 40.92 27.70
CA LYS A 6 1.70 41.57 28.21
C LYS A 6 1.26 42.75 27.35
N SER A 7 2.17 43.41 26.65
CA SER A 7 1.90 44.58 25.80
C SER A 7 1.77 44.24 24.31
N SER A 8 1.89 42.96 23.92
CA SER A 8 1.87 42.56 22.52
C SER A 8 0.49 42.78 21.89
N HIS A 9 0.48 43.34 20.67
CA HIS A 9 -0.73 43.57 19.88
C HIS A 9 -1.53 42.28 19.63
N THR A 10 -0.83 41.16 19.43
CA THR A 10 -1.44 39.83 19.28
C THR A 10 -2.24 39.44 20.52
N ARG A 11 -1.74 39.77 21.72
CA ARG A 11 -2.45 39.51 22.98
C ARG A 11 -3.72 40.35 23.03
N THR A 12 -3.65 41.64 22.73
CA THR A 12 -4.81 42.54 22.71
C THR A 12 -5.90 42.06 21.75
N LEU A 13 -5.52 41.56 20.56
CA LEU A 13 -6.47 41.10 19.55
C LEU A 13 -7.26 39.86 20.01
N HIS A 14 -6.60 38.93 20.69
CA HIS A 14 -7.19 37.63 21.05
C HIS A 14 -7.69 37.53 22.51
N LEU A 15 -7.32 38.46 23.40
CA LEU A 15 -7.75 38.46 24.80
C LEU A 15 -9.28 38.50 25.00
N PRO A 16 -10.06 39.27 24.21
CA PRO A 16 -11.52 39.27 24.33
C PRO A 16 -12.14 37.90 24.01
N THR A 17 -11.53 37.12 23.11
CA THR A 17 -12.00 35.77 22.75
C THR A 17 -11.80 34.77 23.89
N LEU A 18 -10.78 34.98 24.71
CA LEU A 18 -10.41 34.05 25.78
C LEU A 18 -11.28 34.18 27.04
N ASN A 19 -12.15 35.19 27.13
CA ASN A 19 -13.10 35.38 28.25
C ASN A 19 -12.47 35.21 29.65
N LEU A 20 -11.19 35.58 29.77
CA LEU A 20 -10.44 35.60 31.02
C LEU A 20 -10.84 36.85 31.81
N SER A 21 -12.12 36.98 32.15
CA SER A 21 -12.55 37.95 33.15
C SER A 21 -11.84 37.60 34.45
N GLU A 22 -11.09 38.56 34.96
CA GLU A 22 -10.38 38.58 36.24
C GLU A 22 -11.37 38.26 37.37
N LYS A 23 -11.65 36.97 37.59
CA LYS A 23 -12.53 36.52 38.65
C LYS A 23 -11.67 36.38 39.89
N GLY A 24 -11.89 37.32 40.80
CA GLY A 24 -11.12 37.53 42.01
C GLY A 24 -10.85 36.26 42.82
N VAL A 25 -9.70 36.33 43.47
CA VAL A 25 -9.21 35.52 44.59
C VAL A 25 -10.37 35.00 45.45
N ASN A 26 -10.48 33.68 45.58
CA ASN A 26 -11.18 33.05 46.69
C ASN A 26 -10.37 31.84 47.14
N ASP A 27 -9.89 31.93 48.38
CA ASP A 27 -9.21 30.89 49.14
C ASP A 27 -10.09 29.65 49.31
N ASN A 28 -9.41 28.49 49.40
CA ASN A 28 -9.92 27.15 49.68
C ASN A 28 -10.41 26.34 48.48
N LEU A 29 -9.49 25.89 47.64
CA LEU A 29 -9.59 24.57 47.02
C LEU A 29 -8.22 23.88 47.15
N ASN A 30 -8.17 22.97 48.12
CA ASN A 30 -7.21 21.87 48.31
C ASN A 30 -6.36 21.60 47.05
N LEU A 31 -5.12 22.11 47.00
CA LEU A 31 -4.16 21.70 45.99
C LEU A 31 -3.76 20.27 46.32
N ASP A 32 -4.28 19.35 45.52
CA ASP A 32 -3.87 17.96 45.51
C ASP A 32 -2.37 17.88 45.21
N LEU A 33 -1.57 17.60 46.25
CA LEU A 33 -0.13 17.40 46.17
C LEU A 33 0.23 16.03 45.55
N SER A 34 -0.75 15.30 44.98
CA SER A 34 -0.55 13.99 44.36
C SER A 34 0.31 14.02 43.09
N ASP A 35 0.35 15.13 42.35
CA ASP A 35 1.10 15.22 41.07
C ASP A 35 2.64 15.32 41.26
N ASP A 36 3.13 15.63 42.46
CA ASP A 36 4.58 15.82 42.71
C ASP A 36 5.31 14.50 43.00
N GLU A 37 4.59 13.45 43.44
CA GLU A 37 5.15 12.10 43.59
C GLU A 37 5.25 11.41 42.22
N GLU A 38 4.26 11.58 41.34
CA GLU A 38 4.26 10.98 39.99
C GLU A 38 5.31 11.64 39.08
N LEU A 39 5.57 12.95 39.23
CA LEU A 39 6.69 13.60 38.56
C LEU A 39 8.06 13.11 39.08
N ARG A 40 8.18 12.84 40.38
CA ARG A 40 9.41 12.25 40.96
C ARG A 40 9.61 10.81 40.49
N GLU A 41 8.54 10.03 40.38
CA GLU A 41 8.56 8.66 39.85
C GLU A 41 8.86 8.64 38.34
N GLN A 42 8.36 9.61 37.56
CA GLN A 42 8.73 9.79 36.14
C GLN A 42 10.21 10.17 35.97
N LEU A 43 10.75 11.02 36.84
CA LEU A 43 12.17 11.37 36.83
C LEU A 43 13.06 10.17 37.19
N ASP A 44 12.62 9.33 38.14
CA ASP A 44 13.32 8.10 38.52
C ASP A 44 13.26 7.03 37.42
N MET A 45 12.09 6.87 36.79
CA MET A 45 11.90 6.07 35.58
C MET A 45 12.82 6.52 34.44
N HIS A 46 12.99 7.83 34.22
CA HIS A 46 13.95 8.35 33.23
C HIS A 46 15.41 8.12 33.64
N SER A 47 15.73 8.15 34.93
CA SER A 47 17.07 7.83 35.44
C SER A 47 17.46 6.37 35.16
N ILE A 48 16.51 5.43 35.31
CA ILE A 48 16.68 4.02 34.93
C ILE A 48 16.87 3.88 33.42
N ILE A 49 16.01 4.53 32.62
CA ILE A 49 16.10 4.48 31.16
C ILE A 49 17.45 5.01 30.69
N VAL A 50 17.91 6.17 31.18
CA VAL A 50 19.21 6.77 30.84
C VAL A 50 20.39 5.92 31.29
N SER A 51 20.28 5.24 32.44
CA SER A 51 21.29 4.28 32.92
C SER A 51 21.35 3.00 32.07
N CYS A 52 20.23 2.58 31.47
CA CYS A 52 20.18 1.45 30.54
C CYS A 52 20.68 1.77 29.12
N ILE A 53 20.82 3.05 28.74
CA ILE A 53 21.41 3.45 27.43
C ILE A 53 22.94 3.56 27.51
N SER A 54 23.48 3.76 28.72
CA SER A 54 24.93 3.89 28.95
C SER A 54 25.63 2.58 29.30
N GLU A 55 24.91 1.57 29.79
CA GLU A 55 25.43 0.20 29.86
C GLU A 55 25.20 -0.53 28.53
N GLU A 56 26.25 -0.56 27.70
CA GLU A 56 26.30 -1.39 26.51
C GLU A 56 26.16 -2.87 26.91
N PRO A 57 25.04 -3.55 26.58
CA PRO A 57 24.91 -4.96 26.89
C PRO A 57 25.82 -5.72 25.93
N LEU A 58 26.70 -6.57 26.44
CA LEU A 58 27.55 -7.45 25.64
C LEU A 58 26.67 -8.25 24.65
N PHE A 59 26.64 -7.81 23.40
CA PHE A 59 25.76 -8.33 22.37
C PHE A 59 26.19 -9.75 21.98
N THR A 60 25.31 -10.73 22.17
CA THR A 60 25.47 -12.06 21.58
C THR A 60 25.26 -12.00 20.07
N ALA A 61 26.03 -12.79 19.31
CA ALA A 61 26.05 -12.81 17.85
C ALA A 61 24.67 -12.97 17.18
N GLU A 62 23.71 -13.57 17.90
CA GLU A 62 22.34 -13.78 17.46
C GLU A 62 21.55 -12.45 17.35
N GLN A 63 21.65 -11.55 18.33
CA GLN A 63 20.93 -10.26 18.29
C GLN A 63 21.48 -9.35 17.18
N GLN A 64 22.77 -9.45 16.87
CA GLN A 64 23.40 -8.69 15.79
C GLN A 64 22.97 -9.19 14.41
N SER A 65 22.66 -10.49 14.28
CA SER A 65 22.03 -11.05 13.08
C SER A 65 20.61 -10.51 12.89
N VAL A 66 19.83 -10.41 13.97
CA VAL A 66 18.47 -9.85 13.95
C VAL A 66 18.48 -8.37 13.61
N LYS A 67 19.38 -7.56 14.22
CA LYS A 67 19.55 -6.14 13.85
C LYS A 67 19.98 -5.96 12.39
N ARG A 68 20.83 -6.85 11.87
CA ARG A 68 21.23 -6.83 10.46
C ARG A 68 20.07 -7.15 9.53
N ILE A 69 19.25 -8.15 9.87
CA ILE A 69 18.05 -8.51 9.10
C ILE A 69 17.06 -7.35 9.12
N ILE A 70 16.79 -6.75 10.28
CA ILE A 70 15.88 -5.59 10.39
C ILE A 70 16.40 -4.42 9.56
N ARG A 71 17.71 -4.12 9.62
CA ARG A 71 18.29 -3.06 8.78
C ARG A 71 18.14 -3.38 7.29
N THR A 72 18.41 -4.62 6.87
CA THR A 72 18.25 -5.05 5.47
C THR A 72 16.80 -4.89 5.02
N VAL A 73 15.84 -5.29 5.84
CA VAL A 73 14.41 -5.15 5.54
C VAL A 73 13.99 -3.68 5.46
N ILE A 74 14.50 -2.81 6.34
CA ILE A 74 14.22 -1.37 6.28
C ILE A 74 14.82 -0.75 5.01
N GLU A 75 16.05 -1.14 4.66
CA GLU A 75 16.77 -0.65 3.48
C GLU A 75 16.09 -1.14 2.19
N GLU A 76 15.61 -2.38 2.16
CA GLU A 76 14.85 -2.96 1.04
C GLU A 76 13.44 -2.33 0.92
N ILE A 77 12.79 -1.97 2.05
CA ILE A 77 11.54 -1.21 2.06
C ILE A 77 11.77 0.24 1.59
N GLU A 78 12.85 0.89 2.02
CA GLU A 78 13.22 2.22 1.54
C GLU A 78 13.55 2.20 0.04
N GLU A 79 14.21 1.15 -0.44
CA GLU A 79 14.48 0.93 -1.87
C GLU A 79 13.16 0.77 -2.65
N MET A 80 12.20 -0.03 -2.16
CA MET A 80 10.86 -0.14 -2.78
C MET A 80 10.04 1.17 -2.69
N MET A 81 10.22 1.97 -1.64
CA MET A 81 9.56 3.28 -1.51
C MET A 81 10.21 4.35 -2.40
N GLN A 82 11.46 4.15 -2.82
CA GLN A 82 12.17 5.03 -3.76
C GLN A 82 12.04 4.55 -5.22
N GLU A 83 11.71 3.28 -5.46
CA GLU A 83 11.42 2.70 -6.78
C GLU A 83 9.93 2.80 -7.16
N SER A 84 9.22 3.81 -6.64
CA SER A 84 8.07 4.34 -7.37
C SER A 84 8.60 4.99 -8.65
N PRO A 85 8.17 4.56 -9.86
CA PRO A 85 8.54 5.26 -11.08
C PRO A 85 8.06 6.70 -10.92
N ASP A 86 8.98 7.65 -10.95
CA ASP A 86 8.65 9.06 -11.07
C ASP A 86 7.98 9.21 -12.45
N PRO A 87 6.68 9.55 -12.53
CA PRO A 87 5.97 9.65 -13.81
C PRO A 87 6.21 11.02 -14.43
N ASP A 88 7.47 11.41 -14.60
CA ASP A 88 7.84 12.66 -15.26
C ASP A 88 8.70 12.36 -16.49
N ASP A 89 8.05 11.90 -17.57
CA ASP A 89 8.47 12.28 -18.94
C ASP A 89 7.35 12.14 -20.00
N ASP A 90 6.08 12.30 -19.60
CA ASP A 90 4.99 12.53 -20.55
C ASP A 90 4.15 13.71 -20.08
N GLU A 91 4.23 14.80 -20.84
CA GLU A 91 3.43 16.05 -20.76
C GLU A 91 1.92 15.75 -20.83
N THR A 92 1.38 15.15 -19.78
CA THR A 92 -0.04 14.96 -19.55
C THR A 92 -0.32 15.23 -18.06
N PRO A 93 -1.37 15.98 -17.70
CA PRO A 93 -1.68 16.24 -16.29
C PRO A 93 -1.82 14.90 -15.56
N SER A 94 -1.05 14.69 -14.49
CA SER A 94 -1.12 13.48 -13.67
C SER A 94 -2.57 13.21 -13.29
N GLN A 95 -3.02 11.95 -13.32
CA GLN A 95 -4.41 11.61 -13.00
C GLN A 95 -4.82 12.10 -11.60
N SER A 96 -3.85 12.20 -10.68
CA SER A 96 -4.04 12.80 -9.36
C SER A 96 -4.46 14.27 -9.44
N ASP A 97 -3.90 15.03 -10.37
CA ASP A 97 -4.24 16.44 -10.58
C ASP A 97 -5.64 16.59 -11.15
N ARG A 98 -6.02 15.74 -12.12
CA ARG A 98 -7.37 15.74 -12.70
C ARG A 98 -8.46 15.38 -11.69
N LEU A 99 -8.21 14.40 -10.82
CA LEU A 99 -9.14 14.04 -9.75
C LEU A 99 -9.23 15.12 -8.67
N SER A 100 -8.11 15.82 -8.40
CA SER A 100 -8.07 16.94 -7.47
C SER A 100 -8.89 18.13 -7.99
N THR A 101 -8.75 18.49 -9.27
CA THR A 101 -9.56 19.54 -9.90
C THR A 101 -11.04 19.17 -9.90
N LEU A 102 -11.38 17.93 -10.28
CA LEU A 102 -12.77 17.44 -10.28
C LEU A 102 -13.39 17.47 -8.87
N SER A 103 -12.62 17.05 -7.85
CA SER A 103 -13.07 17.10 -6.45
C SER A 103 -13.33 18.53 -5.99
N GLN A 104 -12.47 19.47 -6.37
CA GLN A 104 -12.64 20.88 -6.06
C GLN A 104 -13.88 21.47 -6.75
N GLU A 105 -14.10 21.16 -8.03
CA GLU A 105 -15.27 21.58 -8.80
C GLU A 105 -16.57 21.04 -8.18
N ILE A 106 -16.62 19.75 -7.81
CA ILE A 106 -17.78 19.14 -7.14
C ILE A 106 -18.07 19.84 -5.80
N GLN A 107 -17.03 20.20 -5.03
CA GLN A 107 -17.21 20.94 -3.78
C GLN A 107 -17.77 22.35 -4.00
N THR A 108 -17.32 23.05 -5.05
CA THR A 108 -17.87 24.37 -5.39
C THR A 108 -19.33 24.27 -5.84
N LEU A 109 -19.67 23.26 -6.65
CA LEU A 109 -21.04 23.02 -7.12
C LEU A 109 -21.99 22.69 -5.96
N LYS A 110 -21.57 21.84 -5.02
CA LYS A 110 -22.35 21.53 -3.81
C LYS A 110 -22.65 22.76 -2.96
N ARG A 111 -21.70 23.69 -2.86
CA ARG A 111 -21.90 24.96 -2.14
C ARG A 111 -22.89 25.88 -2.86
N SER A 112 -22.90 25.86 -4.19
CA SER A 112 -23.84 26.65 -5.00
C SER A 112 -25.29 26.15 -4.90
N GLY A 113 -25.51 24.83 -4.79
CA GLY A 113 -26.85 24.22 -4.71
C GLY A 113 -27.66 24.55 -3.45
N THR A 114 -27.03 25.04 -2.38
CA THR A 114 -27.71 25.45 -1.14
C THR A 114 -27.99 26.95 -1.05
N ASN A 115 -27.67 27.73 -2.08
CA ASN A 115 -27.77 29.18 -2.05
C ASN A 115 -29.09 29.68 -2.67
N HIS A 116 -29.95 30.26 -1.83
CA HIS A 116 -31.17 30.97 -2.26
C HIS A 116 -30.88 32.13 -3.24
N ASN A 117 -29.64 32.62 -3.26
CA ASN A 117 -29.13 33.65 -4.17
C ASN A 117 -28.97 33.16 -5.63
N TYR A 118 -28.77 31.85 -5.86
CA TYR A 118 -28.68 31.32 -7.22
C TYR A 118 -30.03 31.42 -7.93
N GLU A 119 -31.11 31.03 -7.25
CA GLU A 119 -32.45 31.06 -7.80
C GLU A 119 -32.94 32.48 -8.09
N GLU A 120 -32.67 33.44 -7.19
CA GLU A 120 -33.00 34.84 -7.41
C GLU A 120 -32.21 35.45 -8.60
N ARG A 121 -30.96 34.99 -8.82
CA ARG A 121 -30.16 35.37 -10.00
C ARG A 121 -30.76 34.83 -11.29
N VAL A 122 -31.12 33.55 -11.31
CA VAL A 122 -31.69 32.87 -12.48
C VAL A 122 -33.02 33.53 -12.88
N GLN A 123 -33.87 33.89 -11.91
CA GLN A 123 -35.15 34.57 -12.18
C GLN A 123 -35.00 35.96 -12.81
N LYS A 124 -33.84 36.61 -12.69
CA LYS A 124 -33.57 37.94 -13.26
C LYS A 124 -32.96 37.88 -14.67
N LEU A 125 -32.59 36.70 -15.16
CA LEU A 125 -32.02 36.52 -16.49
C LEU A 125 -33.08 36.64 -17.58
N SER A 126 -32.67 37.14 -18.74
CA SER A 126 -33.49 37.11 -19.95
C SER A 126 -33.61 35.69 -20.51
N VAL A 127 -34.60 35.47 -21.38
CA VAL A 127 -34.84 34.16 -22.02
C VAL A 127 -33.61 33.67 -22.79
N THR A 128 -32.86 34.57 -23.44
CA THR A 128 -31.63 34.23 -24.15
C THR A 128 -30.53 33.79 -23.19
N GLU A 129 -30.29 34.56 -22.13
CA GLU A 129 -29.26 34.23 -21.12
C GLU A 129 -29.59 32.93 -20.37
N LEU A 130 -30.88 32.65 -20.15
CA LEU A 130 -31.33 31.40 -19.53
C LEU A 130 -31.07 30.19 -20.41
N ASN A 131 -31.26 30.31 -21.73
CA ASN A 131 -30.94 29.24 -22.68
C ASN A 131 -29.43 29.01 -22.77
N ASP A 132 -28.63 30.07 -22.79
CA ASP A 132 -27.16 29.95 -22.79
C ASP A 132 -26.67 29.25 -21.51
N LEU A 133 -27.21 29.63 -20.34
CA LEU A 133 -26.89 28.98 -19.07
C LEU A 133 -27.36 27.50 -19.05
N LEU A 134 -28.51 27.20 -19.65
CA LEU A 134 -28.99 25.83 -19.77
C LEU A 134 -28.04 25.00 -20.64
N GLU A 135 -27.61 25.51 -21.79
CA GLU A 135 -26.66 24.83 -22.67
C GLU A 135 -25.30 24.62 -21.99
N GLU A 136 -24.82 25.61 -21.22
CA GLU A 136 -23.60 25.48 -20.41
C GLU A 136 -23.73 24.36 -19.37
N ILE A 137 -24.85 24.31 -18.64
CA ILE A 137 -25.09 23.26 -17.64
C ILE A 137 -25.23 21.89 -18.32
N GLU A 138 -25.94 21.80 -19.43
CA GLU A 138 -26.09 20.54 -20.19
C GLU A 138 -24.75 20.05 -20.73
N ALA A 139 -23.90 20.94 -21.24
CA ALA A 139 -22.53 20.63 -21.65
C ALA A 139 -21.70 20.12 -20.47
N ALA A 140 -21.72 20.83 -19.33
CA ALA A 140 -21.02 20.41 -18.13
C ALA A 140 -21.50 19.04 -17.62
N ILE A 141 -22.82 18.79 -17.60
CA ILE A 141 -23.38 17.48 -17.22
C ILE A 141 -22.85 16.38 -18.14
N LYS A 142 -22.79 16.64 -19.44
CA LYS A 142 -22.27 15.68 -20.42
C LYS A 142 -20.81 15.36 -20.16
N ASP A 143 -19.98 16.38 -19.96
CA ASP A 143 -18.54 16.23 -19.71
C ASP A 143 -18.28 15.45 -18.40
N TYR A 144 -18.98 15.79 -17.31
CA TYR A 144 -18.87 15.03 -16.05
C TYR A 144 -19.37 13.59 -16.18
N SER A 145 -20.39 13.36 -17.00
CA SER A 145 -20.92 12.00 -17.24
C SER A 145 -19.92 11.16 -18.04
N GLU A 146 -19.26 11.77 -19.04
CA GLU A 146 -18.20 11.12 -19.80
C GLU A 146 -17.00 10.78 -18.90
N GLU A 147 -16.53 11.74 -18.10
CA GLU A 147 -15.46 11.51 -17.13
C GLU A 147 -15.81 10.38 -16.14
N LEU A 148 -17.05 10.36 -15.63
CA LEU A 148 -17.51 9.28 -14.75
C LEU A 148 -17.41 7.91 -15.42
N VAL A 149 -17.81 7.79 -16.69
CA VAL A 149 -17.72 6.53 -17.44
C VAL A 149 -16.26 6.12 -17.63
N GLN A 150 -15.37 7.06 -17.96
CA GLN A 150 -13.93 6.80 -18.10
C GLN A 150 -13.32 6.31 -16.77
N GLN A 151 -13.63 6.97 -15.66
CA GLN A 151 -13.16 6.59 -14.32
C GLN A 151 -13.68 5.21 -13.89
N LEU A 152 -14.93 4.88 -14.21
CA LEU A 152 -15.49 3.55 -13.92
C LEU A 152 -14.78 2.45 -14.72
N ALA A 153 -14.52 2.68 -16.02
CA ALA A 153 -13.79 1.73 -16.85
C ALA A 153 -12.36 1.53 -16.32
N LEU A 154 -11.67 2.62 -15.96
CA LEU A 154 -10.32 2.55 -15.38
C LEU A 154 -10.31 1.78 -14.06
N ARG A 155 -11.29 2.03 -13.18
CA ARG A 155 -11.41 1.30 -11.91
C ARG A 155 -11.57 -0.20 -12.15
N ASP A 156 -12.38 -0.59 -13.14
CA ASP A 156 -12.61 -2.01 -13.46
C ASP A 156 -11.34 -2.66 -14.03
N GLU A 157 -10.55 -1.94 -14.84
CA GLU A 157 -9.23 -2.39 -15.31
C GLU A 157 -8.26 -2.61 -14.14
N LEU A 158 -8.17 -1.65 -13.21
CA LEU A 158 -7.31 -1.77 -12.02
C LEU A 158 -7.74 -2.91 -11.08
N GLU A 159 -9.05 -3.14 -10.92
CA GLU A 159 -9.56 -4.27 -10.14
C GLU A 159 -9.19 -5.60 -10.81
N PHE A 160 -9.26 -5.67 -12.14
CA PHE A 160 -8.81 -6.83 -12.91
C PHE A 160 -7.31 -7.09 -12.73
N GLU A 161 -6.45 -6.06 -12.85
CA GLU A 161 -5.02 -6.22 -12.59
C GLU A 161 -4.74 -6.75 -11.19
N LYS A 162 -5.42 -6.19 -10.19
CA LYS A 162 -5.29 -6.59 -8.79
C LYS A 162 -5.75 -8.03 -8.60
N GLU A 163 -6.83 -8.46 -9.24
CA GLU A 163 -7.29 -9.85 -9.23
C GLU A 163 -6.24 -10.79 -9.84
N VAL A 164 -5.67 -10.43 -10.99
CA VAL A 164 -4.59 -11.20 -11.64
C VAL A 164 -3.36 -11.32 -10.73
N LYS A 165 -2.92 -10.20 -10.14
CA LYS A 165 -1.78 -10.15 -9.19
C LYS A 165 -2.05 -11.02 -7.95
N ASN A 166 -3.24 -10.92 -7.35
CA ASN A 166 -3.63 -11.70 -6.18
C ASN A 166 -3.76 -13.21 -6.50
N SER A 167 -4.31 -13.54 -7.66
CA SER A 167 -4.39 -14.92 -8.15
C SER A 167 -2.99 -15.52 -8.32
N PHE A 168 -2.08 -14.77 -8.98
CA PHE A 168 -0.68 -15.19 -9.12
C PHE A 168 -0.02 -15.46 -7.76
N ILE A 169 -0.11 -14.50 -6.83
CA ILE A 169 0.48 -14.63 -5.48
C ILE A 169 -0.07 -15.86 -4.76
N SER A 170 -1.38 -16.07 -4.80
CA SER A 170 -2.05 -17.19 -4.13
C SER A 170 -1.51 -18.52 -4.63
N VAL A 171 -1.46 -18.71 -5.94
CA VAL A 171 -1.01 -19.95 -6.57
C VAL A 171 0.49 -20.15 -6.36
N LEU A 172 1.28 -19.09 -6.42
CA LEU A 172 2.72 -19.14 -6.15
C LEU A 172 3.00 -19.66 -4.73
N ILE A 173 2.29 -19.11 -3.73
CA ILE A 173 2.41 -19.54 -2.33
C ILE A 173 2.02 -21.01 -2.19
N GLU A 174 0.93 -21.45 -2.84
CA GLU A 174 0.49 -22.83 -2.81
C GLU A 174 1.51 -23.80 -3.43
N VAL A 175 2.09 -23.45 -4.58
CA VAL A 175 3.14 -24.25 -5.24
C VAL A 175 4.36 -24.36 -4.34
N GLN A 176 4.80 -23.25 -3.74
CA GLN A 176 5.94 -23.23 -2.81
C GLN A 176 5.67 -24.08 -1.56
N ASN A 177 4.47 -24.00 -0.99
CA ASN A 177 4.07 -24.83 0.16
C ASN A 177 4.06 -26.31 -0.22
N LYS A 178 3.50 -26.68 -1.37
CA LYS A 178 3.47 -28.07 -1.85
C LYS A 178 4.87 -28.61 -2.13
N GLN A 179 5.76 -27.80 -2.70
CA GLN A 179 7.18 -28.15 -2.88
C GLN A 179 7.87 -28.38 -1.53
N ARG A 180 7.61 -27.54 -0.52
CA ARG A 180 8.14 -27.68 0.84
C ARG A 180 7.68 -29.00 1.47
N GLU A 181 6.38 -29.30 1.41
CA GLU A 181 5.80 -30.54 1.92
C GLU A 181 6.41 -31.78 1.26
N GLN A 182 6.57 -31.78 -0.07
CA GLN A 182 7.22 -32.90 -0.77
C GLN A 182 8.67 -33.09 -0.33
N LYS A 183 9.43 -32.01 -0.16
CA LYS A 183 10.81 -32.07 0.33
C LYS A 183 10.89 -32.63 1.74
N GLU A 184 9.93 -32.31 2.61
CA GLU A 184 9.85 -32.89 3.96
C GLU A 184 9.44 -34.36 3.96
N MET A 185 8.47 -34.75 3.13
CA MET A 185 8.05 -36.14 2.95
C MET A 185 9.19 -37.02 2.40
N ALA A 186 9.98 -36.51 1.45
CA ALA A 186 11.15 -37.20 0.92
C ALA A 186 12.23 -37.42 2.00
N LYS A 187 12.47 -36.41 2.87
CA LYS A 187 13.40 -36.54 4.01
C LYS A 187 12.92 -37.59 5.03
N LYS A 188 11.62 -37.63 5.34
CA LYS A 188 11.02 -38.64 6.23
C LYS A 188 11.13 -40.05 5.65
N LYS A 189 10.84 -40.23 4.35
CA LYS A 189 11.01 -41.52 3.65
C LYS A 189 12.47 -41.99 3.63
N LYS A 190 13.44 -41.08 3.47
CA LYS A 190 14.88 -41.43 3.49
C LYS A 190 15.36 -41.89 4.87
N LYS A 191 14.77 -41.39 5.96
CA LYS A 191 15.07 -41.86 7.34
C LYS A 191 14.48 -43.24 7.65
N LEU A 192 13.37 -43.61 7.02
CA LEU A 192 12.73 -44.92 7.20
C LEU A 192 13.34 -46.04 6.32
N LYS A 193 14.11 -45.69 5.28
CA LYS A 193 14.63 -46.63 4.26
C LYS A 193 16.09 -47.05 4.49
N ASN A 194 16.55 -47.12 5.73
CA ASN A 194 17.84 -47.71 6.12
C ASN A 194 17.81 -49.26 6.21
N GLY A 195 16.78 -49.91 5.67
CA GLY A 195 16.69 -51.38 5.62
C GLY A 195 16.40 -51.87 4.20
N THR A 196 17.34 -52.64 3.66
CA THR A 196 17.29 -53.48 2.44
C THR A 196 17.26 -52.82 1.05
N PRO A 197 18.22 -53.13 0.16
CA PRO A 197 18.11 -52.86 -1.26
C PRO A 197 17.35 -54.02 -1.92
N GLN A 198 16.22 -53.75 -2.55
CA GLN A 198 15.66 -54.70 -3.51
C GLN A 198 15.48 -54.04 -4.87
N ASN A 199 16.13 -54.69 -5.82
CA ASN A 199 16.20 -54.45 -7.25
C ASN A 199 14.81 -54.57 -7.88
N GLY A 200 14.41 -53.60 -8.70
CA GLY A 200 13.11 -53.61 -9.38
C GLY A 200 13.02 -52.51 -10.44
N LYS A 201 13.07 -52.95 -11.70
CA LYS A 201 12.75 -52.28 -12.97
C LYS A 201 12.31 -50.81 -12.90
N GLN A 202 13.11 -49.96 -13.53
CA GLN A 202 12.72 -48.62 -13.98
C GLN A 202 11.64 -48.73 -15.05
N GLU A 203 10.36 -48.74 -14.66
CA GLU A 203 9.31 -48.29 -15.58
C GLU A 203 9.43 -46.77 -15.71
N LYS A 204 9.50 -46.27 -16.95
CA LYS A 204 9.35 -44.85 -17.32
C LYS A 204 7.92 -44.37 -17.07
N SER A 205 7.35 -44.66 -15.91
CA SER A 205 6.12 -44.03 -15.45
C SER A 205 6.54 -42.83 -14.61
N HIS A 206 6.11 -41.66 -15.06
CA HIS A 206 6.27 -40.36 -14.42
C HIS A 206 6.28 -40.46 -12.88
N LEU A 207 7.40 -40.11 -12.24
CA LEU A 207 7.47 -40.10 -10.78
C LEU A 207 6.55 -38.99 -10.27
N PRO A 208 5.61 -39.26 -9.36
CA PRO A 208 4.68 -38.24 -8.88
C PRO A 208 5.45 -37.06 -8.29
N GLY A 209 5.19 -35.85 -8.80
CA GLY A 209 5.84 -34.60 -8.40
C GLY A 209 7.02 -34.16 -9.28
N THR A 210 7.27 -34.80 -10.43
CA THR A 210 8.38 -34.39 -11.31
C THR A 210 8.17 -32.98 -11.87
N TYR A 211 6.95 -32.62 -12.26
CA TYR A 211 6.67 -31.28 -12.77
C TYR A 211 6.57 -30.24 -11.66
N LEU A 212 6.09 -30.60 -10.48
CA LEU A 212 6.00 -29.68 -9.34
C LEU A 212 7.36 -29.07 -8.98
N THR A 213 8.46 -29.81 -9.11
CA THR A 213 9.81 -29.35 -8.79
C THR A 213 10.51 -28.57 -9.91
N THR A 214 9.83 -28.35 -11.05
CA THR A 214 10.40 -27.61 -12.18
C THR A 214 10.61 -26.15 -11.80
N VAL A 215 11.65 -25.52 -12.37
CA VAL A 215 11.94 -24.10 -12.18
C VAL A 215 11.45 -23.32 -13.39
N ILE A 216 10.76 -22.22 -13.15
CA ILE A 216 10.35 -21.28 -14.20
C ILE A 216 11.50 -20.27 -14.40
N PRO A 217 12.09 -20.17 -15.59
CA PRO A 217 13.08 -19.13 -15.88
C PRO A 217 12.44 -17.75 -15.75
N TYR A 218 13.15 -16.80 -15.14
CA TYR A 218 12.68 -15.42 -14.98
C TYR A 218 13.80 -14.46 -15.35
N GLU A 219 13.48 -13.45 -16.16
CA GLU A 219 14.37 -12.37 -16.50
C GLU A 219 13.95 -11.13 -15.72
N LYS A 220 14.86 -10.56 -14.92
CA LYS A 220 14.61 -9.32 -14.19
C LYS A 220 14.70 -8.16 -15.20
N LYS A 221 13.57 -7.80 -15.80
CA LYS A 221 13.42 -6.58 -16.61
C LYS A 221 13.32 -5.36 -15.68
N ASN A 222 13.59 -4.16 -16.21
CA ASN A 222 13.37 -2.91 -15.48
C ASN A 222 11.87 -2.67 -15.38
N GLY A 223 11.27 -3.06 -14.25
CA GLY A 223 9.84 -2.90 -13.97
C GLY A 223 9.14 -4.19 -13.56
N PRO A 224 7.92 -4.08 -13.01
CA PRO A 224 7.11 -5.23 -12.64
C PRO A 224 6.65 -6.03 -13.88
N PRO A 225 6.38 -7.34 -13.76
CA PRO A 225 5.83 -8.13 -14.85
C PRO A 225 4.50 -7.56 -15.36
N SER A 226 4.25 -7.64 -16.66
CA SER A 226 2.97 -7.26 -17.27
C SER A 226 1.82 -8.16 -16.80
N VAL A 227 0.58 -7.71 -16.98
CA VAL A 227 -0.62 -8.49 -16.65
C VAL A 227 -0.66 -9.80 -17.47
N GLU A 228 -0.26 -9.75 -18.74
CA GLU A 228 -0.17 -10.90 -19.63
C GLU A 228 0.89 -11.91 -19.17
N ASP A 229 2.05 -11.40 -18.72
CA ASP A 229 3.11 -12.23 -18.16
C ASP A 229 2.63 -12.93 -16.88
N LEU A 230 1.98 -12.19 -15.98
CA LEU A 230 1.40 -12.74 -14.75
C LEU A 230 0.35 -13.81 -15.04
N GLN A 231 -0.52 -13.61 -16.02
CA GLN A 231 -1.50 -14.64 -16.42
C GLN A 231 -0.81 -15.90 -16.96
N THR A 232 0.24 -15.74 -17.77
CA THR A 232 1.01 -16.87 -18.32
C THR A 232 1.73 -17.64 -17.22
N LEU A 233 2.40 -16.93 -16.32
CA LEU A 233 3.05 -17.49 -15.14
C LEU A 233 2.03 -18.19 -14.22
N THR A 234 0.87 -17.59 -14.00
CA THR A 234 -0.23 -18.18 -13.20
C THR A 234 -0.73 -19.49 -13.81
N LYS A 235 -0.85 -19.58 -15.13
CA LYS A 235 -1.22 -20.82 -15.83
C LYS A 235 -0.16 -21.91 -15.66
N ILE A 236 1.12 -21.56 -15.74
CA ILE A 236 2.23 -22.50 -15.51
C ILE A 236 2.20 -23.00 -14.06
N LEU A 237 2.02 -22.10 -13.08
CA LEU A 237 1.97 -22.46 -11.67
C LEU A 237 0.80 -23.39 -11.34
N HIS A 238 -0.40 -23.16 -11.90
CA HIS A 238 -1.52 -24.10 -11.78
C HIS A 238 -1.17 -25.49 -12.34
N ALA A 239 -0.58 -25.54 -13.55
CA ALA A 239 -0.17 -26.79 -14.16
C ALA A 239 0.89 -27.53 -13.32
N MET A 240 1.83 -26.79 -12.71
CA MET A 240 2.82 -27.36 -11.78
C MET A 240 2.18 -27.86 -10.49
N LYS A 241 1.24 -27.10 -9.92
CA LYS A 241 0.48 -27.51 -8.73
C LYS A 241 -0.25 -28.84 -8.96
N GLU A 242 -0.81 -29.03 -10.14
CA GLU A 242 -1.53 -30.25 -10.53
C GLU A 242 -0.63 -31.39 -11.02
N ASP A 243 0.69 -31.19 -11.10
CA ASP A 243 1.65 -32.12 -11.71
C ASP A 243 1.22 -32.51 -13.15
N SER A 244 0.78 -31.51 -13.91
CA SER A 244 0.22 -31.67 -15.26
C SER A 244 1.31 -31.84 -16.32
N GLU A 245 1.09 -32.76 -17.27
CA GLU A 245 1.96 -32.94 -18.45
C GLU A 245 1.99 -31.73 -19.40
N LYS A 246 1.16 -30.70 -19.16
CA LYS A 246 1.16 -29.45 -19.92
C LYS A 246 2.30 -28.50 -19.53
N VAL A 247 2.97 -28.74 -18.40
CA VAL A 247 4.05 -27.87 -17.90
C VAL A 247 5.16 -27.64 -18.94
N PRO A 248 5.71 -28.67 -19.61
CA PRO A 248 6.76 -28.46 -20.62
C PRO A 248 6.30 -27.62 -21.81
N SER A 249 5.08 -27.81 -22.30
CA SER A 249 4.53 -27.00 -23.40
C SER A 249 4.32 -25.55 -22.99
N LEU A 250 3.77 -25.30 -21.80
CA LEU A 250 3.52 -23.94 -21.31
C LEU A 250 4.82 -23.18 -21.03
N LEU A 251 5.85 -23.87 -20.50
CA LEU A 251 7.19 -23.30 -20.32
C LEU A 251 7.85 -22.96 -21.65
N THR A 252 7.73 -23.84 -22.65
CA THR A 252 8.30 -23.61 -23.98
C THR A 252 7.67 -22.38 -24.62
N ASP A 253 6.33 -22.28 -24.59
CA ASP A 253 5.60 -21.12 -25.09
C ASP A 253 6.02 -19.82 -24.38
N TYR A 254 6.14 -19.86 -23.05
CA TYR A 254 6.57 -18.70 -22.27
C TYR A 254 7.99 -18.26 -22.63
N ILE A 255 8.94 -19.20 -22.76
CA ILE A 255 10.31 -18.87 -23.15
C ILE A 255 10.34 -18.24 -24.54
N LEU A 256 9.64 -18.82 -25.51
CA LEU A 256 9.64 -18.33 -26.89
C LEU A 256 8.92 -16.98 -27.05
N LYS A 257 7.87 -16.72 -26.28
CA LYS A 257 7.05 -15.51 -26.43
C LYS A 257 7.51 -14.35 -25.55
N VAL A 258 7.99 -14.63 -24.33
CA VAL A 258 8.26 -13.62 -23.30
C VAL A 258 9.76 -13.37 -23.09
N LEU A 259 10.57 -14.42 -23.11
CA LEU A 259 12.02 -14.33 -22.86
C LEU A 259 12.84 -14.20 -24.15
N CYS A 260 12.37 -14.78 -25.25
CA CYS A 260 13.06 -14.74 -26.54
C CYS A 260 12.10 -14.37 -27.67
N PRO A 261 11.40 -13.20 -27.59
CA PRO A 261 10.52 -12.76 -28.67
C PRO A 261 11.31 -12.64 -29.98
N THR A 262 10.75 -13.22 -31.05
CA THR A 262 11.35 -13.21 -32.40
C THR A 262 10.98 -11.95 -33.15
#